data_AF-B6AS59-F1
#
_entry.id   AF-B6AS59-F1
#
_cell.length_a   1.000
_cell.length_b   1.000
_cell.length_c   1.000
_cell.angle_alpha   90.00
_cell.angle_beta   90.00
_cell.angle_gamma   90.00
#
_symmetry.space_group_name_H-M   'P 1'
#
loop_
_entity.id
_entity.type
_entity.pdbx_description
1 polymer ?
#
loop_
_entity_poly.entity_id
_entity_poly.type
_entity_poly.pdbx_seq_one_letter_code
_entity_poly.pdbx_strand_id
1 'polypeptide(L)'
;MQSFENRQNIRNILAFLVREIRKDPFSAIDQMDYWNEKLVANLSNEEILSVIQDVEDYASEASDPEIRTVTTLFRSLMVDRLIRQDASTQDIFRDWICGEYRCEPSKN
;
A
#
# COMPACT_ATOMS: atom_id res chain seq x y z
N MET A 1 2.47 -21.70 -0.42
CA MET A 1 1.00 -21.66 -0.58
C MET A 1 0.43 -20.33 -0.10
N GLN A 2 0.79 -19.87 1.11
CA GLN A 2 0.29 -18.64 1.75
C GLN A 2 0.50 -17.32 0.95
N SER A 3 1.63 -17.17 0.23
CA SER A 3 1.93 -15.98 -0.59
C SER A 3 0.93 -15.75 -1.74
N PHE A 4 0.46 -16.81 -2.41
CA PHE A 4 -0.51 -16.70 -3.51
C PHE A 4 -1.91 -16.28 -3.00
N GLU A 5 -2.34 -16.85 -1.86
CA GLU A 5 -3.61 -16.50 -1.22
C GLU A 5 -3.62 -15.05 -0.74
N ASN A 6 -2.51 -14.57 -0.18
CA ASN A 6 -2.33 -13.17 0.21
C ASN A 6 -2.47 -12.25 -1.00
N ARG A 7 -1.76 -12.52 -2.09
CA ARG A 7 -1.84 -11.71 -3.32
C ARG A 7 -3.27 -11.63 -3.87
N GLN A 8 -3.98 -12.75 -3.92
CA GLN A 8 -5.38 -12.77 -4.38
C GLN A 8 -6.31 -11.98 -3.44
N ASN A 9 -6.10 -12.09 -2.13
CA ASN A 9 -6.87 -11.35 -1.14
C ASN A 9 -6.66 -9.83 -1.28
N ILE A 10 -5.42 -9.38 -1.45
CA ILE A 10 -5.09 -7.97 -1.67
C ILE A 10 -5.76 -7.42 -2.93
N ARG A 11 -5.70 -8.16 -4.05
CA ARG A 11 -6.42 -7.78 -5.28
C ARG A 11 -7.92 -7.64 -5.05
N ASN A 12 -8.53 -8.53 -4.26
CA ASN A 12 -9.95 -8.45 -3.93
C ASN A 12 -10.29 -7.22 -3.08
N ILE A 13 -9.46 -6.89 -2.08
CA ILE A 13 -9.61 -5.69 -1.24
C ILE A 13 -9.52 -4.43 -2.12
N LEU A 14 -8.50 -4.33 -2.97
CA LEU A 14 -8.32 -3.17 -3.86
C LEU A 14 -9.49 -3.02 -4.84
N ALA A 15 -9.94 -4.11 -5.47
CA ALA A 15 -11.10 -4.07 -6.35
C ALA A 15 -12.40 -3.68 -5.62
N PHE A 16 -12.55 -4.05 -4.34
CA PHE A 16 -13.63 -3.57 -3.50
C PHE A 16 -13.52 -2.05 -3.26
N LEU A 17 -12.36 -1.57 -2.82
CA LEU A 17 -12.12 -0.15 -2.53
C LEU A 17 -12.31 0.76 -3.76
N VAL A 18 -11.92 0.30 -4.96
CA VAL A 18 -12.18 1.01 -6.22
C VAL A 18 -13.68 1.14 -6.50
N ARG A 19 -14.48 0.13 -6.19
CA ARG A 19 -15.94 0.24 -6.34
C ARG A 19 -16.55 1.18 -5.30
N GLU A 20 -16.02 1.19 -4.09
CA GLU A 20 -16.54 2.05 -3.02
C GLU A 20 -16.16 3.52 -3.24
N ILE A 21 -14.93 3.82 -3.68
CA ILE A 21 -14.52 5.22 -3.91
C ILE A 21 -15.36 5.91 -4.98
N ARG A 22 -15.87 5.14 -5.96
CA ARG A 22 -16.81 5.64 -7.00
C ARG A 22 -18.18 6.00 -6.44
N LYS A 23 -18.61 5.35 -5.36
CA LYS A 23 -19.93 5.56 -4.75
C LYS A 23 -19.88 6.62 -3.68
N ASP A 24 -18.93 6.48 -2.76
CA ASP A 24 -18.71 7.35 -1.61
C ASP A 24 -17.23 7.35 -1.22
N PRO A 25 -16.48 8.40 -1.62
CA PRO A 25 -15.06 8.51 -1.31
C PRO A 25 -14.72 8.52 0.18
N PHE A 26 -15.59 9.09 1.03
CA PHE A 26 -15.31 9.20 2.47
C PHE A 26 -15.43 7.84 3.15
N SER A 27 -16.54 7.14 2.91
CA SER A 27 -16.71 5.77 3.40
C SER A 27 -15.61 4.84 2.85
N ALA A 28 -15.17 5.04 1.60
CA ALA A 28 -14.08 4.25 1.03
C ALA A 28 -12.76 4.44 1.79
N ILE A 29 -12.43 5.67 2.21
CA ILE A 29 -11.23 5.95 3.02
C ILE A 29 -11.32 5.25 4.38
N ASP A 30 -12.47 5.30 5.05
CA ASP A 30 -12.68 4.58 6.33
C ASP A 30 -12.49 3.06 6.14
N GLN A 31 -12.94 2.52 5.01
CA GLN A 31 -12.72 1.11 4.65
C GLN A 31 -11.23 0.82 4.37
N MET A 32 -10.48 1.75 3.74
CA MET A 32 -9.04 1.60 3.54
C MET A 32 -8.32 1.48 4.88
N ASP A 33 -8.66 2.35 5.84
CA ASP A 33 -8.08 2.33 7.17
C ASP A 33 -8.42 1.04 7.92
N TYR A 34 -9.69 0.59 7.85
CA TYR A 34 -10.11 -0.67 8.43
C TYR A 34 -9.33 -1.87 7.88
N TRP A 35 -9.20 -1.97 6.56
CA TRP A 35 -8.44 -3.06 5.93
C TRP A 35 -6.96 -3.01 6.25
N ASN A 36 -6.38 -1.81 6.31
CA ASN A 36 -5.03 -1.60 6.81
C ASN A 36 -4.88 -2.12 8.25
N GLU A 37 -5.85 -1.87 9.14
CA GLU A 37 -5.78 -2.33 10.54
C GLU A 37 -5.82 -3.84 10.61
N LYS A 38 -6.68 -4.46 9.79
CA LYS A 38 -6.79 -5.92 9.72
C LYS A 38 -5.52 -6.56 9.20
N LEU A 39 -4.87 -6.00 8.17
CA LEU A 39 -3.61 -6.55 7.65
C LEU A 39 -2.50 -6.45 8.69
N VAL A 40 -2.33 -5.27 9.28
CA VAL A 40 -1.29 -5.01 10.30
C VAL A 40 -1.47 -5.88 11.55
N ALA A 41 -2.71 -6.15 11.97
CA ALA A 41 -2.97 -6.97 13.14
C ALA A 41 -2.69 -8.47 12.93
N ASN A 42 -2.63 -8.94 11.67
CA ASN A 42 -2.53 -10.36 11.34
C ASN A 42 -1.24 -10.75 10.62
N LEU A 43 -0.44 -9.79 10.18
CA LEU A 43 0.77 -10.01 9.41
C LEU A 43 1.99 -9.44 10.14
N SER A 44 3.14 -10.10 9.97
CA SER A 44 4.44 -9.57 10.38
C SER A 44 4.89 -8.40 9.49
N ASN A 45 5.86 -7.61 9.95
CA ASN A 45 6.41 -6.50 9.16
C ASN A 45 6.93 -6.95 7.78
N GLU A 46 7.58 -8.11 7.69
CA GLU A 46 8.06 -8.69 6.42
C GLU A 46 6.91 -9.03 5.46
N GLU A 47 5.82 -9.59 5.99
CA GLU A 47 4.62 -9.90 5.21
C GLU A 47 3.91 -8.62 4.73
N ILE A 48 3.87 -7.58 5.56
CA ILE A 48 3.30 -6.29 5.19
C ILE A 48 4.14 -5.63 4.08
N LEU A 49 5.47 -5.72 4.13
CA LEU A 49 6.34 -5.27 3.04
C LEU A 49 6.05 -6.03 1.73
N SER A 50 5.83 -7.34 1.79
CA SER A 50 5.40 -8.12 0.62
C SER A 50 4.04 -7.66 0.10
N VAL A 51 3.09 -7.33 0.97
CA VAL A 51 1.79 -6.79 0.55
C VAL A 51 1.96 -5.44 -0.13
N ILE A 52 2.80 -4.55 0.40
CA ILE A 52 3.09 -3.24 -0.20
C ILE A 52 3.62 -3.42 -1.63
N GLN A 53 4.51 -4.38 -1.85
CA GLN A 53 5.01 -4.71 -3.18
C GLN A 53 3.89 -5.23 -4.10
N ASP A 54 3.03 -6.14 -3.60
CA ASP A 54 1.90 -6.65 -4.40
C ASP A 54 0.90 -5.52 -4.79
N VAL A 55 0.69 -4.53 -3.91
CA VAL A 55 -0.14 -3.34 -4.19
C VAL A 55 0.51 -2.46 -5.26
N GLU A 56 1.84 -2.29 -5.21
CA GLU A 56 2.61 -1.51 -6.16
C GLU A 56 2.64 -2.15 -7.55
N ASP A 57 2.86 -3.47 -7.61
CA ASP A 57 2.79 -4.26 -8.84
C ASP A 57 1.41 -4.07 -9.49
N TYR A 58 0.34 -4.19 -8.70
CA TYR A 58 -1.03 -4.00 -9.18
C TYR A 58 -1.29 -2.57 -9.68
N ALA A 59 -0.72 -1.55 -9.04
CA ALA A 59 -0.82 -0.16 -9.49
C ALA A 59 -0.10 0.06 -10.83
N SER A 60 1.08 -0.57 -11.02
CA SER A 60 1.87 -0.47 -12.25
C SER A 60 1.21 -1.14 -13.46
N GLU A 61 0.47 -2.22 -13.21
CA GLU A 61 -0.30 -2.96 -14.22
C GLU A 61 -1.62 -2.24 -14.59
N ALA A 62 -2.08 -1.31 -13.76
CA ALA A 62 -3.38 -0.66 -13.92
C ALA A 62 -3.37 0.50 -14.93
N SER A 63 -4.22 0.38 -15.96
CA SER A 63 -4.50 1.46 -16.91
C SER A 63 -5.55 2.46 -16.40
N ASP A 64 -6.44 2.02 -15.50
CA ASP A 64 -7.50 2.85 -14.92
C ASP A 64 -6.92 3.82 -13.88
N PRO A 65 -7.09 5.14 -14.05
CA PRO A 65 -6.56 6.13 -13.12
C PRO A 65 -7.12 6.00 -11.70
N GLU A 66 -8.36 5.54 -11.53
CA GLU A 66 -8.96 5.39 -10.20
C GLU A 66 -8.39 4.18 -9.46
N ILE A 67 -8.08 3.10 -10.19
CA ILE A 67 -7.35 1.96 -9.61
C ILE A 67 -6.02 2.47 -9.07
N ARG A 68 -5.27 3.23 -9.86
CA ARG A 68 -3.99 3.82 -9.42
C ARG A 68 -4.17 4.71 -8.19
N THR A 69 -5.18 5.59 -8.18
CA THR A 69 -5.44 6.44 -7.01
C THR A 69 -5.72 5.62 -5.75
N VAL A 70 -6.59 4.61 -5.83
CA VAL A 70 -6.94 3.76 -4.68
C VAL A 70 -5.73 2.96 -4.20
N THR A 71 -4.96 2.37 -5.12
CA THR A 71 -3.75 1.62 -4.76
C THR A 71 -2.71 2.51 -4.11
N THR A 72 -2.50 3.72 -4.63
CA THR A 72 -1.56 4.68 -4.06
C THR A 72 -1.98 5.08 -2.65
N LEU A 73 -3.25 5.44 -2.44
CA LEU A 73 -3.76 5.80 -1.11
C LEU A 73 -3.65 4.63 -0.12
N PHE A 74 -4.10 3.44 -0.52
CA PHE A 74 -4.05 2.25 0.31
C PHE A 74 -2.61 1.92 0.72
N ARG A 75 -1.68 1.98 -0.23
CA ARG A 75 -0.26 1.77 0.01
C ARG A 75 0.35 2.83 0.94
N SER A 76 0.03 4.10 0.75
CA SER A 76 0.51 5.18 1.63
C SER A 76 0.11 4.96 3.09
N LEU A 77 -1.12 4.48 3.34
CA LEU A 77 -1.59 4.15 4.68
C LEU A 77 -0.83 2.95 5.28
N MET A 78 -0.55 1.92 4.49
CA MET A 78 0.21 0.75 4.94
C MET A 78 1.63 1.15 5.38
N VAL A 79 2.26 2.01 4.59
CA VAL A 79 3.62 2.45 4.87
C VAL A 79 3.70 3.38 6.08
N ASP A 80 2.80 4.36 6.21
CA ASP A 80 2.73 5.22 7.41
C ASP A 80 2.61 4.37 8.68
N ARG A 81 1.81 3.30 8.65
CA ARG A 81 1.63 2.39 9.78
C ARG A 81 2.89 1.58 10.08
N LEU A 82 3.55 1.02 9.06
CA LEU A 82 4.83 0.32 9.26
C LEU A 82 5.87 1.20 9.94
N ILE A 83 6.01 2.44 9.47
CA ILE A 83 6.98 3.41 10.04
C ILE A 83 6.67 3.69 11.51
N ARG A 84 5.39 3.82 11.87
CA ARG A 84 4.97 4.05 13.27
C ARG A 84 5.18 2.84 14.18
N GLN A 85 5.13 1.63 13.64
CA GLN A 85 5.33 0.39 14.41
C GLN A 85 6.80 0.03 14.59
N ASP A 86 7.62 0.30 13.58
CA ASP A 86 9.04 -0.02 13.58
C ASP A 86 9.82 1.07 12.84
N ALA A 87 10.48 1.94 13.62
CA ALA A 87 11.28 3.03 13.09
C ALA A 87 12.44 2.56 12.19
N SER A 88 12.89 1.31 12.29
CA SER A 88 13.91 0.77 11.38
C SER A 88 13.42 0.60 9.94
N THR A 89 12.10 0.53 9.73
CA THR A 89 11.49 0.53 8.39
C THR A 89 11.51 1.91 7.71
N GLN A 90 11.82 2.96 8.46
CA GLN A 90 11.90 4.33 7.94
C GLN A 90 13.02 4.50 6.91
N ASP A 91 14.14 3.78 7.06
CA ASP A 91 15.25 3.82 6.10
C ASP A 91 14.87 3.13 4.78
N ILE A 92 14.16 1.99 4.84
CA ILE A 92 13.61 1.30 3.66
C ILE A 92 12.67 2.23 2.90
N PHE A 93 11.79 2.93 3.63
CA PHE A 93 10.87 3.87 3.03
C PHE A 93 11.57 5.09 2.44
N ARG A 94 12.59 5.61 3.12
CA ARG A 94 13.38 6.75 2.65
C ARG A 94 14.11 6.40 1.36
N ASP A 95 14.77 5.25 1.30
CA ASP A 95 15.45 4.76 0.10
C ASP A 95 14.47 4.58 -1.06
N TRP A 96 13.25 4.12 -0.77
CA TRP A 96 12.19 3.96 -1.76
C TRP A 96 11.63 5.31 -2.27
N ILE A 97 11.28 6.27 -1.40
CA ILE A 97 10.93 7.65 -1.81
C ILE A 97 12.07 8.25 -2.63
N CYS A 98 13.31 8.06 -2.19
CA CYS A 98 14.49 8.57 -2.89
C CYS A 98 14.66 7.94 -4.28
N GLY A 99 14.29 6.66 -4.46
CA GLY A 99 14.24 5.98 -5.74
C GLY A 99 13.19 6.57 -6.70
N GLU A 100 11.97 6.80 -6.21
CA GLU A 100 10.87 7.42 -6.96
C GLU A 100 11.17 8.86 -7.39
N TYR A 101 11.77 9.65 -6.50
CA TYR A 101 12.09 11.06 -6.76
C TYR A 101 13.45 11.27 -7.44
N ARG A 102 14.20 10.20 -7.75
CA ARG A 102 15.61 10.27 -8.17
C ARG A 102 16.38 11.27 -7.31
N CYS A 103 16.41 11.04 -6.01
CA CYS A 103 17.26 11.83 -5.11
C CYS A 103 18.72 11.58 -5.46
N GLU A 104 19.23 12.25 -6.50
CA GLU A 104 20.65 12.53 -6.57
C GLU A 104 20.99 13.28 -5.28
N PRO A 105 22.02 12.86 -4.53
CA PRO A 105 22.50 13.68 -3.44
C PRO A 105 22.85 15.02 -4.06
N SER A 106 22.13 16.07 -3.65
CA SER A 106 22.50 17.45 -3.93
C SER A 106 23.93 17.58 -3.44
N LYS A 107 24.88 17.66 -4.38
CA LYS A 107 26.27 17.96 -4.09
C LYS A 107 26.32 19.41 -3.61
N ASN A 108 26.18 19.60 -2.31
CA ASN A 108 26.58 20.80 -1.58
C ASN A 108 27.49 20.36 -0.43
#